data_AF-A0A5B1LRC6-F1
#
_entry.id   AF-A0A5B1LRC6-F1
#
_cell.length_a   1.000
_cell.length_b   1.000
_cell.length_c   1.000
_cell.angle_alpha   90.00
_cell.angle_beta   90.00
_cell.angle_gamma   90.00
#
_symmetry.space_group_name_H-M   'P 1'
#
loop_
_entity.id
_entity.type
_entity.pdbx_description
1 polymer ?
#
loop_
_entity_poly.entity_id
_entity_poly.type
_entity_poly.pdbx_seq_one_letter_code
_entity_poly.pdbx_strand_id
1 'polypeptide(L)'
;MAYTFDLVPTDGDLCLTDEALNKVRYHLLESQPATRVRVMGDPLRIRVRAQGRWAEVAPGVLARVEELAGVSLEQVPVRRW
;
A
#
# COMPACT_ATOMS: atom_id res chain seq x y z
N MET A 1 -0.88 -15.15 12.12
CA MET A 1 -2.07 -14.49 11.50
C MET A 1 -1.59 -13.61 10.37
N ALA A 2 -2.39 -13.46 9.31
CA ALA A 2 -2.10 -12.52 8.23
C ALA A 2 -3.27 -11.53 8.14
N TYR A 3 -2.96 -10.27 7.87
CA TYR A 3 -3.96 -9.23 7.68
C TYR A 3 -3.79 -8.61 6.29
N THR A 4 -4.87 -8.01 5.80
CA THR A 4 -4.94 -7.39 4.49
C THR A 4 -5.50 -6.00 4.62
N PHE A 5 -4.87 -5.06 3.94
CA PHE A 5 -5.37 -3.70 3.81
C PHE A 5 -5.17 -3.19 2.38
N ASP A 6 -5.97 -2.21 2.02
CA ASP A 6 -5.78 -1.43 0.80
C ASP A 6 -5.26 -0.04 1.20
N LEU A 7 -4.29 0.47 0.46
CA LEU A 7 -3.96 1.90 0.45
C LEU A 7 -4.75 2.54 -0.68
N VAL A 8 -5.65 3.45 -0.31
CA VAL A 8 -6.62 4.08 -1.22
C VAL A 8 -6.30 5.57 -1.28
N PRO A 9 -6.27 6.20 -2.47
CA PRO A 9 -6.09 7.64 -2.57
C PRO A 9 -7.23 8.39 -1.87
N THR A 10 -6.89 9.34 -1.01
CA THR A 10 -7.86 10.23 -0.35
C THR A 10 -8.22 11.44 -1.19
N ASP A 11 -7.31 11.84 -2.07
CA ASP A 11 -7.43 12.98 -2.96
C ASP A 11 -6.87 12.65 -4.36
N GLY A 12 -7.72 12.78 -5.39
CA GLY A 12 -7.33 12.50 -6.76
C GLY A 12 -7.24 11.02 -7.13
N ASP A 13 -6.66 10.75 -8.30
CA ASP A 13 -6.49 9.41 -8.84
C ASP A 13 -5.07 8.91 -8.60
N LEU A 14 -4.94 7.66 -8.15
CA LEU A 14 -3.65 7.01 -8.00
C LEU A 14 -3.08 6.69 -9.39
N CYS A 15 -2.05 7.43 -9.81
CA CYS A 15 -1.32 7.24 -11.06
C CYS A 15 0.11 6.76 -10.79
N LEU A 16 0.33 5.44 -10.79
CA LEU A 16 1.66 4.85 -10.63
C LEU A 16 2.22 4.41 -11.98
N THR A 17 3.44 4.88 -12.30
CA THR A 17 4.26 4.26 -13.35
C THR A 17 4.75 2.89 -12.88
N ASP A 18 5.14 2.00 -13.81
CA ASP A 18 5.70 0.70 -13.46
C ASP A 18 6.94 0.80 -12.55
N GLU A 19 7.75 1.85 -12.74
CA GLU A 19 8.92 2.13 -11.90
C GLU A 19 8.51 2.54 -10.48
N ALA A 20 7.56 3.47 -10.35
CA ALA A 20 7.04 3.90 -9.05
C ALA A 20 6.41 2.72 -8.31
N LEU A 21 5.67 1.87 -9.01
CA LEU A 21 5.08 0.66 -8.45
C LEU A 21 6.15 -0.31 -7.92
N ASN A 22 7.25 -0.50 -8.64
CA ASN A 22 8.33 -1.36 -8.16
C ASN A 22 8.99 -0.80 -6.90
N LYS A 23 9.18 0.51 -6.81
CA LYS A 23 9.68 1.18 -5.59
C LYS A 23 8.70 1.04 -4.41
N VAL A 24 7.40 1.24 -4.64
CA VAL A 24 6.35 1.01 -3.63
C VAL A 24 6.37 -0.42 -3.12
N ARG A 25 6.45 -1.41 -4.02
CA ARG A 25 6.55 -2.83 -3.65
C ARG A 25 7.79 -3.09 -2.80
N TYR A 26 8.95 -2.57 -3.21
CA TYR A 26 10.21 -2.73 -2.48
C TYR A 26 10.09 -2.18 -1.06
N HIS A 27 9.65 -0.94 -0.89
CA HIS A 27 9.51 -0.31 0.42
C HIS A 27 8.51 -1.04 1.33
N LEU A 28 7.36 -1.47 0.81
CA LEU A 28 6.37 -2.21 1.58
C LEU A 28 6.85 -3.61 1.98
N LEU A 29 7.61 -4.30 1.13
CA LEU A 29 8.16 -5.64 1.42
C LEU A 29 9.37 -5.59 2.37
N GLU A 30 10.18 -4.52 2.31
CA GLU A 30 11.37 -4.37 3.15
C GLU A 30 11.03 -3.82 4.55
N SER A 31 10.12 -2.83 4.62
CA SER A 31 9.88 -2.06 5.85
C SER A 31 8.63 -2.49 6.64
N GLN A 32 7.82 -3.40 6.09
CA GLN A 32 6.71 -4.05 6.77
C GLN A 32 6.85 -5.57 6.56
N PRO A 33 6.27 -6.43 7.42
CA PRO A 33 6.16 -7.86 7.16
C PRO A 33 5.14 -8.15 6.03
N ALA A 34 5.11 -7.32 4.99
CA ALA A 34 4.33 -7.55 3.80
C ALA A 34 4.86 -8.80 3.11
N THR A 35 3.95 -9.71 2.79
CA THR A 35 4.21 -10.94 2.03
C THR A 35 3.75 -10.81 0.60
N ARG A 36 2.87 -9.85 0.31
CA ARG A 36 2.33 -9.63 -1.02
C ARG A 36 1.85 -8.19 -1.18
N VAL A 37 2.19 -7.58 -2.31
CA VAL A 37 1.70 -6.26 -2.71
C VAL A 37 1.14 -6.36 -4.13
N ARG A 38 -0.07 -5.88 -4.35
CA ARG A 38 -0.72 -5.85 -5.66
C ARG A 38 -1.38 -4.50 -5.89
N VAL A 39 -1.35 -4.04 -7.13
CA VAL A 39 -2.23 -2.97 -7.56
C VAL A 39 -3.53 -3.60 -7.99
N MET A 40 -4.64 -3.11 -7.44
CA MET A 40 -5.99 -3.50 -7.84
C MET A 40 -6.57 -2.35 -8.65
N GLY A 41 -7.28 -2.68 -9.72
CA GLY A 41 -7.93 -1.69 -10.58
C GLY A 41 -9.28 -1.20 -10.04
N ASP A 42 -9.64 -0.01 -10.53
CA ASP A 42 -10.91 0.72 -10.49
C ASP A 42 -11.75 0.67 -9.18
N PRO A 43 -11.61 1.66 -8.27
CA PRO A 43 -10.55 2.67 -8.23
C PRO A 43 -9.18 2.03 -7.96
N LEU A 44 -8.13 2.65 -8.49
CA LEU A 44 -6.76 2.19 -8.35
C LEU A 44 -6.34 2.23 -6.87
N ARG A 45 -5.89 1.08 -6.33
CA ARG A 45 -5.50 0.92 -4.92
C ARG A 45 -4.35 -0.06 -4.77
N ILE A 46 -3.54 0.12 -3.74
CA ILE A 46 -2.44 -0.80 -3.42
C ILE A 46 -2.90 -1.75 -2.33
N ARG A 47 -3.16 -3.00 -2.71
CA ARG A 47 -3.53 -4.08 -1.79
C ARG A 47 -2.27 -4.72 -1.19
N VAL A 48 -2.18 -4.77 0.14
CA VAL A 48 -1.01 -5.23 0.91
C VAL A 48 -1.39 -6.33 1.90
N ARG A 49 -0.72 -7.49 1.78
CA ARG A 49 -0.90 -8.64 2.68
C ARG A 49 0.29 -8.67 3.61
N ALA A 50 0.08 -8.53 4.90
CA ALA A 50 1.15 -8.56 5.88
C ALA A 50 0.95 -9.67 6.91
N GLN A 51 2.04 -10.18 7.47
CA GLN A 51 2.00 -11.11 8.59
C GLN A 51 1.99 -10.38 9.93
N GLY A 52 1.47 -11.05 10.95
CA GLY A 52 1.45 -10.54 12.32
C GLY A 52 0.08 -10.00 12.71
N ARG A 53 0.10 -9.07 13.66
CA ARG A 53 -1.10 -8.35 14.12
C ARG A 53 -1.30 -7.13 13.24
N TRP A 54 -2.55 -6.69 13.09
CA TRP A 54 -2.84 -5.41 12.46
C TRP A 54 -2.01 -4.31 13.13
N ALA A 55 -1.13 -3.72 12.35
CA ALA A 55 -0.38 -2.52 12.68
C ALA A 55 -0.62 -1.52 11.56
N GLU A 56 -0.73 -0.24 11.90
CA GLU A 56 -0.67 0.82 10.90
C GLU A 56 0.66 0.73 10.16
N VAL A 57 0.64 1.02 8.86
CA VAL A 57 1.88 1.22 8.10
C VAL A 57 2.69 2.29 8.83
N ALA A 58 3.96 1.98 9.11
CA ALA A 58 4.85 2.92 9.78
C ALA A 58 4.83 4.27 9.05
N PRO A 59 4.69 5.42 9.75
CA PRO A 59 4.45 6.72 9.09
C PRO A 59 5.48 7.08 8.01
N GLY A 60 6.76 6.76 8.23
CA GLY A 60 7.82 7.01 7.24
C GLY A 60 7.69 6.14 5.98
N VAL A 61 7.14 4.94 6.10
CA VAL A 61 6.84 4.07 4.95
C VAL A 61 5.64 4.62 4.19
N LEU A 62 4.59 5.03 4.90
CA LEU A 62 3.39 5.62 4.29
C LEU A 62 3.77 6.88 3.51
N ALA A 63 4.48 7.83 4.13
CA ALA A 63 4.93 9.05 3.49
C ALA A 63 5.76 8.80 2.22
N ARG A 64 6.62 7.77 2.23
CA ARG A 64 7.40 7.41 1.04
C ARG A 64 6.54 6.83 -0.06
N VAL A 65 5.51 6.04 0.28
CA VAL A 65 4.56 5.49 -0.70
C VAL A 65 3.70 6.61 -1.28
N GLU A 66 3.25 7.56 -0.47
CA GLU A 66 2.51 8.76 -0.90
C GLU A 66 3.34 9.63 -1.85
N GLU A 67 4.62 9.87 -1.53
CA GLU A 67 5.54 10.61 -2.40
C GLU A 67 5.69 9.95 -3.78
N LEU A 68 5.79 8.62 -3.82
CA LEU A 68 5.87 7.85 -5.07
C LEU A 68 4.55 7.81 -5.83
N ALA A 69 3.42 7.86 -5.10
CA ALA A 69 2.08 7.87 -5.65
C ALA A 69 1.65 9.27 -6.15
N GLY A 70 2.25 10.33 -5.62
CA GLY A 70 1.88 11.72 -5.91
C GLY A 70 0.53 12.14 -5.30
N VAL A 71 -0.04 11.32 -4.40
CA VAL A 71 -1.36 11.51 -3.75
C VAL A 71 -1.31 10.99 -2.32
N SER A 72 -2.19 11.51 -1.46
CA SER A 72 -2.29 11.05 -0.08
C SER A 72 -3.05 9.73 -0.01
N LEU A 73 -2.67 8.84 0.91
CA LEU A 73 -3.19 7.47 0.97
C LEU A 73 -3.75 7.14 2.36
N GLU A 74 -4.94 6.54 2.38
CA GLU A 74 -5.54 6.01 3.59
C GLU A 74 -5.43 4.48 3.63
N GLN A 75 -5.09 3.95 4.81
CA GLN A 75 -5.10 2.51 5.07
C GLN A 75 -6.52 2.02 5.42
N VAL A 76 -7.11 1.25 4.52
CA VAL A 76 -8.45 0.67 4.69
C VAL A 76 -8.34 -0.85 4.95
N PRO A 77 -8.84 -1.37 6.09
CA PRO A 77 -8.83 -2.80 6.37
C PRO A 77 -9.71 -3.58 5.39
N VAL A 78 -9.22 -4.71 4.88
CA VAL A 78 -9.97 -5.58 3.98
C VAL A 78 -10.16 -6.95 4.59
N ARG A 79 -11.41 -7.44 4.56
CA ARG A 79 -11.76 -8.75 5.13
C ARG A 79 -11.34 -9.96 4.27
N ARG A 80 -11.01 -9.75 2.98
CA ARG A 80 -10.57 -10.79 2.03
C ARG A 80 -9.57 -10.25 1.00
N TRP A 81 -8.56 -11.05 0.69
CA TRP A 81 -7.58 -10.80 -0.37
C TRP A 81 -8.17 -11.08 -1.75
#